data_AF-A0A7C0WA98-F1
#
_entry.id   AF-A0A7C0WA98-F1
#
_cell.length_a   1.000
_cell.length_b   1.000
_cell.length_c   1.000
_cell.angle_alpha   90.00
_cell.angle_beta   90.00
_cell.angle_gamma   90.00
#
_symmetry.space_group_name_H-M   'P 1'
#
loop_
_entity.id
_entity.type
_entity.pdbx_description
1 polymer ?
#
loop_
_entity_poly.entity_id
_entity_poly.type
_entity_poly.pdbx_seq_one_letter_code
_entity_poly.pdbx_strand_id
1 'polypeptide(L)'
;MLSKKSHSKIMPYLVEFMILFSAVILLSVCACNNSGSGPDTESPQGTVSNIYGCKMFDTPRAGYRTPSGLTCIEYEYDENGLLSLRHINAGFNCCTDISADFSLEDGVIIVTEKEGGEYCHCLCLYDIDYEIDNVPAGSYK
;
A
#
# COMPACT_ATOMS: atom_id res chain seq x y z
N MET A 1 -23.75 67.15 39.26
CA MET A 1 -24.00 65.74 39.62
C MET A 1 -24.29 64.97 38.34
N LEU A 2 -23.41 64.07 37.89
CA LEU A 2 -23.79 62.94 37.03
C LEU A 2 -22.73 61.83 37.21
N SER A 3 -23.25 60.62 37.36
CA SER A 3 -22.68 59.48 38.07
C SER A 3 -21.59 58.74 37.27
N LYS A 4 -20.39 58.57 37.85
CA LYS A 4 -19.40 57.56 37.42
C LYS A 4 -19.60 56.30 38.25
N LYS A 5 -20.38 55.32 37.77
CA LYS A 5 -20.41 53.99 38.39
C LYS A 5 -20.86 52.90 37.42
N SER A 6 -20.00 52.52 36.45
CA SER A 6 -20.17 51.26 35.71
C SER A 6 -18.91 50.85 34.95
N HIS A 7 -17.79 50.55 35.63
CA HIS A 7 -16.61 50.00 34.95
C HIS A 7 -15.90 48.84 35.67
N SER A 8 -16.40 48.34 36.80
CA SER A 8 -15.61 47.44 37.65
C SER A 8 -16.02 45.97 37.65
N LYS A 9 -17.17 45.59 37.08
CA LYS A 9 -17.68 44.20 37.21
C LYS A 9 -17.53 43.33 35.97
N ILE A 10 -17.25 43.91 34.80
CA ILE A 10 -17.13 43.18 33.52
C ILE A 10 -15.66 42.77 33.25
N MET A 11 -14.71 43.49 33.83
CA MET A 11 -13.27 43.25 33.71
C MET A 11 -12.82 41.85 34.17
N PRO A 12 -13.27 41.29 35.32
CA PRO A 12 -12.79 39.97 35.75
C PRO A 12 -13.28 38.85 34.82
N TYR A 13 -14.52 38.92 34.33
CA TYR A 13 -15.06 37.93 33.40
C TYR A 13 -14.36 37.95 32.03
N LEU A 14 -13.94 39.13 31.57
CA LEU A 14 -13.13 39.24 30.36
C LEU A 14 -11.75 38.61 30.54
N VAL A 15 -11.10 38.82 31.69
CA VAL A 15 -9.78 38.23 31.97
C VAL A 15 -9.88 36.70 32.11
N GLU A 16 -10.88 36.18 32.81
CA GLU A 16 -11.14 34.74 32.91
C GLU A 16 -11.43 34.10 31.55
N PHE A 17 -12.24 34.77 30.71
CA PHE A 17 -12.52 34.30 29.36
C PHE A 17 -11.27 34.28 28.48
N MET A 18 -10.39 35.30 28.58
CA MET A 18 -9.13 35.32 27.83
C MET A 18 -8.13 34.25 28.30
N ILE A 19 -8.12 33.90 29.59
CA ILE A 19 -7.29 32.81 30.14
C ILE A 19 -7.81 31.44 29.67
N LEU A 20 -9.14 31.25 29.65
CA LEU A 20 -9.76 30.03 29.12
C LEU A 20 -9.51 29.87 27.62
N PHE A 21 -9.65 30.95 26.85
CA PHE A 21 -9.46 30.92 25.40
C PHE A 21 -7.99 30.64 25.03
N SER A 22 -7.03 31.21 25.75
CA SER A 22 -5.60 30.92 25.53
C SER A 22 -5.21 29.50 25.92
N ALA A 23 -5.77 28.94 27.00
CA ALA A 23 -5.56 27.54 27.40
C ALA A 23 -6.10 26.55 26.35
N VAL A 24 -7.25 26.84 25.73
CA VAL A 24 -7.83 26.02 24.64
C VAL A 24 -6.96 26.09 23.38
N ILE A 25 -6.40 27.26 23.05
CA ILE A 25 -5.46 27.41 21.93
C ILE A 25 -4.17 26.62 22.19
N LEU A 26 -3.62 26.66 23.41
CA LEU A 26 -2.44 25.87 23.80
C LEU A 26 -2.69 24.35 23.74
N LEU A 27 -3.92 23.89 24.06
CA LEU A 27 -4.33 22.49 23.92
C LEU A 27 -4.50 22.05 22.45
N SER A 28 -4.80 22.97 21.54
CA SER A 28 -4.99 22.68 20.11
C SER A 28 -3.69 22.46 19.32
N VAL A 29 -2.52 22.85 19.86
CA VAL A 29 -1.20 22.67 19.21
C VAL A 29 -0.64 21.25 19.38
N CYS A 30 -1.32 20.39 20.15
CA CYS A 30 -1.01 18.96 20.23
C CYS A 30 -1.91 18.07 19.34
N ALA A 31 -2.75 18.65 18.48
CA ALA A 31 -3.33 17.89 17.37
C ALA A 31 -2.19 17.53 16.41
N CYS A 32 -1.81 16.26 16.41
CA CYS A 32 -0.66 15.72 15.68
C CYS A 32 -0.66 16.12 14.21
N ASN A 33 0.13 17.14 13.85
CA ASN A 33 0.82 17.09 12.57
C ASN A 33 1.99 16.13 12.77
N ASN A 34 1.78 14.85 12.48
CA ASN A 34 2.87 13.93 12.21
C ASN A 34 3.51 14.36 10.88
N SER A 35 4.22 15.48 10.90
CA SER A 35 5.32 15.74 10.00
C SER A 35 6.57 15.10 10.61
N GLY A 36 6.45 13.80 10.95
CA GLY A 36 7.63 12.97 10.89
C GLY A 36 8.02 12.99 9.42
N SER A 37 9.20 13.52 9.10
CA SER A 37 9.94 12.95 8.00
C SER A 37 10.02 11.47 8.34
N GLY A 38 9.14 10.67 7.75
CA GLY A 38 9.19 9.22 7.87
C GLY A 38 10.61 8.78 7.52
N PRO A 39 11.05 7.60 8.00
CA PRO A 39 12.25 7.00 7.44
C PRO A 39 12.13 7.12 5.92
N ASP A 40 13.17 7.63 5.25
CA ASP A 40 13.20 7.76 3.80
C ASP A 40 12.54 6.50 3.24
N THR A 41 11.30 6.62 2.75
CA THR A 41 10.54 5.44 2.34
C THR A 41 11.24 4.98 1.10
N GLU A 42 12.17 4.04 1.25
CA GLU A 42 12.74 3.36 0.11
C GLU A 42 11.55 2.90 -0.73
N SER A 43 11.54 3.33 -1.99
CA SER A 43 10.50 2.89 -2.91
C SER A 43 10.45 1.38 -2.87
N PRO A 44 9.26 0.75 -2.91
CA PRO A 44 9.17 -0.70 -2.93
C PRO A 44 10.07 -1.27 -4.02
N GLN A 45 10.91 -2.25 -3.65
CA GLN A 45 11.82 -2.92 -4.57
C GLN A 45 11.35 -4.35 -4.70
N GLY A 46 10.93 -4.74 -5.91
CA GLY A 46 10.43 -6.07 -6.16
C GLY A 46 11.34 -6.90 -7.06
N THR A 47 11.24 -8.21 -6.91
CA THR A 47 11.86 -9.19 -7.79
C THR A 47 10.89 -10.32 -8.13
N VAL A 48 11.09 -10.93 -9.29
CA VAL A 48 10.45 -12.22 -9.62
C VAL A 48 11.31 -13.32 -9.01
N SER A 49 10.84 -13.93 -7.93
CA SER A 49 11.62 -14.92 -7.17
C SER A 49 11.50 -16.32 -7.75
N ASN A 50 10.37 -16.64 -8.39
CA ASN A 50 10.18 -17.93 -9.04
C ASN A 50 9.15 -17.88 -10.18
N ILE A 51 9.36 -18.70 -11.20
CA ILE A 51 8.41 -18.94 -12.28
C ILE A 51 8.35 -20.45 -12.48
N TYR A 52 7.16 -21.03 -12.36
CA TYR A 52 6.99 -22.45 -12.61
C TYR A 52 5.61 -22.76 -13.18
N GLY A 53 5.49 -23.94 -13.80
CA GLY A 53 4.28 -24.35 -14.49
C GLY A 53 4.49 -24.44 -16.01
N CYS A 54 3.65 -23.74 -16.78
CA CYS A 54 3.26 -24.05 -18.16
C CYS A 54 2.11 -25.06 -18.22
N LYS A 55 1.05 -24.73 -17.48
CA LYS A 55 -0.17 -25.53 -17.36
C LYS A 55 -1.04 -25.31 -18.60
N MET A 56 -1.71 -26.38 -19.04
CA MET A 56 -2.66 -26.31 -20.17
C MET A 56 -4.04 -25.87 -19.70
N PHE A 57 -4.80 -25.22 -20.59
CA PHE A 57 -6.10 -24.65 -20.31
C PHE A 57 -7.21 -25.68 -20.03
N ASP A 58 -7.07 -26.93 -20.49
CA ASP A 58 -8.17 -27.91 -20.52
C ASP A 58 -8.09 -29.04 -19.49
N THR A 59 -7.09 -29.07 -18.61
CA THR A 59 -6.93 -30.19 -17.67
C THR A 59 -6.87 -29.72 -16.22
N PRO A 60 -7.91 -30.00 -15.41
CA PRO A 60 -7.77 -30.06 -13.96
C PRO A 60 -6.82 -31.22 -13.64
N ARG A 61 -5.52 -30.94 -13.56
CA ARG A 61 -4.54 -31.94 -13.10
C ARG A 61 -4.65 -32.05 -11.59
N ALA A 62 -4.67 -33.28 -11.09
CA ALA A 62 -4.62 -33.55 -9.66
C ALA A 62 -3.36 -32.87 -9.06
N GLY A 63 -3.57 -31.94 -8.13
CA GLY A 63 -2.50 -31.15 -7.52
C GLY A 63 -2.64 -29.64 -7.67
N TYR A 64 -3.39 -29.13 -8.66
CA TYR A 64 -3.68 -27.70 -8.76
C TYR A 64 -4.92 -27.33 -7.94
N ARG A 65 -4.77 -26.34 -7.05
CA ARG A 65 -5.87 -25.83 -6.23
C ARG A 65 -6.80 -24.90 -7.02
N THR A 66 -6.26 -24.19 -8.01
CA THR A 66 -7.00 -23.23 -8.84
C THR A 66 -7.27 -23.80 -10.23
N PRO A 67 -8.55 -23.92 -10.65
CA PRO A 67 -8.90 -24.33 -12.01
C PRO A 67 -8.25 -23.44 -13.07
N SER A 68 -7.89 -24.00 -14.22
CA SER A 68 -7.21 -23.31 -15.33
C SER A 68 -7.99 -22.13 -15.93
N GLY A 69 -9.32 -22.12 -15.78
CA GLY A 69 -10.17 -20.99 -16.21
C GLY A 69 -10.23 -19.83 -15.22
N LEU A 70 -9.51 -19.89 -14.09
CA LEU A 70 -9.47 -18.86 -13.06
C LEU A 70 -8.03 -18.43 -12.80
N THR A 71 -7.84 -17.15 -12.54
CA THR A 71 -6.60 -16.58 -11.98
C THR A 71 -6.83 -16.17 -10.53
N CYS A 72 -5.80 -16.30 -9.71
CA CYS A 72 -5.81 -15.87 -8.30
C CYS A 72 -4.53 -15.12 -7.97
N ILE A 73 -4.65 -14.15 -7.09
CA ILE A 73 -3.51 -13.57 -6.38
C ILE A 73 -3.53 -14.11 -4.96
N GLU A 74 -2.47 -14.81 -4.57
CA GLU A 74 -2.19 -15.14 -3.18
C GLU A 74 -1.13 -14.17 -2.66
N TYR A 75 -1.24 -13.73 -1.42
CA TYR A 75 -0.25 -12.83 -0.83
C TYR A 75 -0.10 -13.03 0.67
N GLU A 76 1.08 -12.72 1.17
CA GLU A 76 1.44 -12.66 2.59
C GLU A 76 2.34 -11.46 2.83
N TYR A 77 2.12 -10.74 3.92
CA TYR A 77 2.90 -9.57 4.30
C TYR A 77 3.45 -9.77 5.70
N ASP A 78 4.74 -9.53 5.89
CA ASP A 78 5.41 -9.70 7.17
C ASP A 78 5.61 -8.36 7.93
N GLU A 79 6.05 -8.45 9.19
CA GLU A 79 6.29 -7.27 10.03
C GLU A 79 7.50 -6.44 9.57
N ASN A 80 8.35 -6.97 8.70
CA ASN A 80 9.56 -6.34 8.20
C ASN A 80 9.34 -5.52 6.92
N GLY A 81 8.13 -5.56 6.33
CA GLY A 81 7.84 -4.85 5.09
C GLY A 81 8.02 -5.68 3.83
N LEU A 82 8.15 -7.01 3.95
CA LEU A 82 8.19 -7.92 2.82
C LEU A 82 6.78 -8.35 2.44
N LEU A 83 6.37 -8.06 1.20
CA LEU A 83 5.17 -8.58 0.56
C LEU A 83 5.55 -9.72 -0.39
N SER A 84 5.18 -10.94 -0.02
CA SER A 84 5.25 -12.12 -0.87
C SER A 84 3.95 -12.26 -1.65
N LEU A 85 4.02 -12.27 -2.98
CA LEU A 85 2.85 -12.37 -3.86
C LEU A 85 3.02 -13.55 -4.83
N ARG A 86 1.93 -14.25 -5.11
CA ARG A 86 1.86 -15.28 -6.15
C ARG A 86 0.71 -15.01 -7.09
N HIS A 87 1.02 -14.83 -8.37
CA HIS A 87 0.02 -14.79 -9.44
C HIS A 87 -0.16 -16.20 -10.01
N ILE A 88 -1.31 -16.80 -9.74
CA ILE A 88 -1.64 -18.16 -10.16
C ILE A 88 -2.34 -18.13 -11.52
N ASN A 89 -1.91 -19.00 -12.43
CA ASN A 89 -2.44 -19.11 -13.79
C ASN A 89 -2.26 -17.81 -14.62
N ALA A 90 -1.10 -17.17 -14.51
CA ALA A 90 -0.74 -16.05 -15.37
C ALA A 90 -0.45 -16.53 -16.80
N GLY A 91 -1.14 -15.95 -17.79
CA GLY A 91 -1.08 -16.40 -19.18
C GLY A 91 0.06 -15.75 -19.97
N PHE A 92 1.05 -16.54 -20.37
CA PHE A 92 2.23 -16.09 -21.12
C PHE A 92 2.59 -17.06 -22.26
N ASN A 93 3.40 -16.60 -23.20
CA ASN A 93 4.04 -17.42 -24.22
C ASN A 93 4.95 -18.46 -23.56
N CYS A 94 5.03 -19.68 -24.09
CA CYS A 94 5.78 -20.74 -23.41
C CYS A 94 7.31 -20.56 -23.43
N CYS A 95 7.83 -19.71 -24.32
CA CYS A 95 9.26 -19.54 -24.57
C CYS A 95 9.77 -18.15 -24.17
N THR A 96 8.92 -17.34 -23.56
CA THR A 96 9.26 -15.99 -23.13
C THR A 96 10.08 -16.01 -21.85
N ASP A 97 10.94 -15.03 -21.72
CA ASP A 97 11.40 -14.58 -20.41
C ASP A 97 10.28 -13.75 -19.76
N ILE A 98 10.03 -13.96 -18.47
CA ILE A 98 9.04 -13.18 -17.72
C ILE A 98 9.78 -12.31 -16.71
N SER A 99 9.48 -11.02 -16.71
CA SER A 99 9.99 -10.04 -15.75
C SER A 99 8.85 -9.16 -15.23
N ALA A 100 9.11 -8.39 -14.18
CA ALA A 100 8.13 -7.44 -13.65
C ALA A 100 8.80 -6.17 -13.15
N ASP A 101 8.11 -5.04 -13.34
CA ASP A 101 8.39 -3.78 -12.67
C ASP A 101 7.42 -3.58 -11.51
N PHE A 102 7.85 -2.83 -10.50
CA PHE A 102 7.09 -2.57 -9.28
C PHE A 102 7.05 -1.08 -8.99
N SER A 103 5.87 -0.56 -8.70
CA SER A 103 5.70 0.82 -8.21
C SER A 103 4.62 0.90 -7.13
N LEU A 104 4.66 1.98 -6.35
CA LEU A 104 3.64 2.32 -5.37
C LEU A 104 3.14 3.74 -5.64
N GLU A 105 1.87 3.84 -6.05
CA GLU A 105 1.24 5.09 -6.46
C GLU A 105 -0.12 5.21 -5.77
N ASP A 106 -0.33 6.30 -5.03
CA ASP A 106 -1.62 6.62 -4.38
C ASP A 106 -2.23 5.50 -3.50
N GLY A 107 -1.36 4.69 -2.87
CA GLY A 107 -1.77 3.57 -2.03
C GLY A 107 -2.15 2.31 -2.82
N VAL A 108 -1.67 2.19 -4.06
CA VAL A 108 -1.82 1.01 -4.91
C VAL A 108 -0.43 0.47 -5.24
N ILE A 109 -0.20 -0.81 -4.93
CA ILE A 109 1.00 -1.52 -5.37
C ILE A 109 0.73 -2.02 -6.78
N ILE A 110 1.55 -1.56 -7.74
CA ILE A 110 1.42 -1.89 -9.15
C ILE A 110 2.53 -2.88 -9.51
N VAL A 111 2.14 -4.07 -9.95
CA VAL A 111 3.04 -5.09 -10.51
C VAL A 111 2.79 -5.14 -12.02
N THR A 112 3.79 -4.75 -12.81
CA THR A 112 3.68 -4.74 -14.27
C THR A 112 4.51 -5.87 -14.86
N GLU A 113 3.85 -6.97 -15.21
CA GLU A 113 4.47 -8.14 -15.83
C GLU A 113 4.78 -7.89 -17.32
N LYS A 114 5.90 -8.43 -17.79
CA LYS A 114 6.38 -8.25 -19.17
C LYS A 114 6.93 -9.54 -19.75
N GLU A 115 6.64 -9.74 -21.02
CA GLU A 115 7.28 -10.72 -21.88
C GLU A 115 8.53 -10.14 -22.55
N GLY A 116 9.53 -10.98 -22.76
CA GLY A 116 10.77 -10.67 -23.45
C GLY A 116 11.39 -11.91 -24.07
N GLY A 117 12.43 -11.71 -24.87
CA GLY A 117 13.14 -12.82 -25.52
C GLY A 117 12.38 -13.40 -26.73
N GLU A 118 12.39 -14.72 -26.84
CA GLU A 118 11.86 -15.47 -27.99
C GLU A 118 10.40 -15.89 -27.78
N TYR A 119 9.69 -16.15 -28.88
CA TYR A 119 8.28 -16.53 -28.84
C TYR A 119 8.02 -17.83 -29.60
N CYS A 120 7.19 -18.70 -29.01
CA CYS A 120 6.72 -19.95 -29.60
C CYS A 120 5.22 -19.88 -29.95
N HIS A 121 4.75 -20.78 -30.82
CA HIS A 121 3.31 -20.86 -31.15
C HIS A 121 2.52 -21.65 -30.09
N CYS A 122 2.58 -21.19 -28.84
CA CYS A 122 1.81 -21.74 -27.73
C CYS A 122 1.61 -20.70 -26.62
N LEU A 123 0.60 -20.92 -25.79
CA LEU A 123 0.33 -20.17 -24.57
C LEU A 123 0.26 -21.13 -23.38
N CYS A 124 0.71 -20.64 -22.24
CA CYS A 124 0.82 -21.42 -21.02
C CYS A 124 0.40 -20.60 -19.81
N LEU A 125 -0.16 -21.29 -18.82
CA LEU A 125 -0.52 -20.73 -17.53
C LEU A 125 0.62 -21.01 -16.53
N TYR A 126 1.26 -19.94 -16.06
CA TYR A 126 2.35 -19.98 -15.09
C TYR A 126 1.85 -19.59 -13.69
N ASP A 127 2.53 -20.09 -12.68
CA ASP A 127 2.48 -19.53 -11.34
C ASP A 127 3.76 -18.73 -11.15
N ILE A 128 3.63 -17.45 -10.81
CA ILE A 128 4.76 -16.53 -10.70
C ILE A 128 4.79 -15.99 -9.28
N ASP A 129 5.93 -16.14 -8.63
CA ASP A 129 6.20 -15.67 -7.28
C ASP A 129 7.00 -14.37 -7.34
N TYR A 130 6.59 -13.42 -6.51
CA TYR A 130 7.21 -12.11 -6.35
C TYR A 130 7.55 -11.88 -4.89
N GLU A 131 8.66 -11.21 -4.66
CA GLU A 131 9.07 -10.67 -3.36
C GLU A 131 9.24 -9.16 -3.52
N ILE A 132 8.48 -8.38 -2.76
CA ILE A 132 8.51 -6.92 -2.79
C ILE A 132 8.90 -6.41 -1.41
N ASP A 133 10.12 -5.89 -1.30
CA ASP A 133 10.69 -5.30 -0.09
C ASP A 133 10.25 -3.85 0.10
N ASN A 134 10.41 -3.36 1.33
CA ASN A 134 10.12 -1.98 1.73
C ASN A 134 8.68 -1.53 1.46
N VAL A 135 7.71 -2.45 1.49
CA VAL A 135 6.29 -2.12 1.40
C VAL A 135 5.84 -1.54 2.75
N PRO A 136 5.41 -0.27 2.84
CA PRO A 136 5.01 0.30 4.12
C PRO A 136 3.76 -0.37 4.68
N ALA A 137 3.69 -0.53 6.01
CA ALA A 137 2.46 -1.01 6.64
C ALA A 137 1.31 0.00 6.39
N GLY A 138 0.19 -0.47 5.84
CA GLY A 138 -0.91 0.41 5.47
C GLY A 138 -2.11 -0.31 4.86
N SER A 139 -3.15 0.45 4.56
CA SER A 139 -4.30 -0.02 3.78
C SER A 139 -4.09 0.34 2.31
N TYR A 140 -4.15 -0.68 1.45
CA TYR A 140 -3.99 -0.56 0.01
C TYR A 140 -5.34 -0.77 -0.69
N LYS A 141 -5.49 -0.22 -1.90
CA LYS A 141 -6.72 -0.29 -2.70
C LYS A 141 -6.62 -1.32 -3.83
#